data_AF-A0A920LGB0-F1
#
_entry.id   AF-A0A920LGB0-F1
#
_cell.length_a   1.000
_cell.length_b   1.000
_cell.length_c   1.000
_cell.angle_alpha   90.00
_cell.angle_beta   90.00
_cell.angle_gamma   90.00
#
_symmetry.space_group_name_H-M   'P 1'
#
loop_
_entity.id
_entity.type
_entity.pdbx_description
1 polymer ?
#
loop_
_entity_poly.entity_id
_entity_poly.type
_entity_poly.pdbx_seq_one_letter_code
_entity_poly.pdbx_strand_id
1 'polypeptide(L)'
;MGEKGFWSRAYENRSLSHRASQKISQPYIVARMTEILIQRFAGLGVVMKKVLEIWPGCGYQSAGVFAAIRKCFRIGKNQALVKKSRINFLNWGYQMSR
;
A
#
# COMPACT_ATOMS: atom_id res chain seq x y z
N MET A 1 10.60 19.00 -7.96
CA MET A 1 10.65 18.94 -6.48
C MET A 1 11.52 17.77 -6.03
N GLY A 2 12.67 18.03 -5.39
CA GLY A 2 13.59 17.02 -4.82
C GLY A 2 12.92 16.11 -3.79
N GLU A 3 13.51 14.93 -3.48
CA GLU A 3 13.03 14.02 -2.42
C GLU A 3 12.83 14.73 -1.07
N LYS A 4 13.63 15.77 -0.79
CA LYS A 4 13.54 16.64 0.40
C LYS A 4 12.16 17.28 0.62
N GLY A 5 11.40 17.55 -0.45
CA GLY A 5 10.07 18.20 -0.34
C GLY A 5 8.91 17.27 0.00
N PHE A 6 9.14 15.95 0.07
CA PHE A 6 8.11 14.98 0.48
C PHE A 6 8.21 14.64 1.97
N TRP A 7 9.41 14.65 2.54
CA TRP A 7 9.62 14.33 3.96
C TRP A 7 8.83 15.23 4.90
N SER A 8 8.87 16.55 4.67
CA SER A 8 8.12 17.51 5.48
C SER A 8 6.60 17.35 5.40
N ARG A 9 6.10 16.63 4.39
CA ARG A 9 4.66 16.44 4.12
C ARG A 9 4.24 14.98 4.15
N ALA A 10 5.12 14.08 4.61
CA ALA A 10 4.90 12.64 4.52
C ALA A 10 3.69 12.17 5.34
N TYR A 11 3.36 12.91 6.40
CA TYR A 11 2.27 12.62 7.33
C TYR A 11 1.07 13.56 7.18
N GLU A 12 1.11 14.49 6.20
CA GLU A 12 -0.05 15.34 5.91
C GLU A 12 -1.19 14.47 5.34
N ASN A 13 -2.43 14.76 5.74
CA ASN A 13 -3.60 14.10 5.18
C ASN A 13 -3.92 14.62 3.76
N ARG A 14 -3.00 14.41 2.81
CA ARG A 14 -3.10 14.88 1.42
C ARG A 14 -2.54 13.85 0.45
N SER A 15 -2.98 13.92 -0.80
CA SER A 15 -2.38 13.10 -1.85
C SER A 15 -1.00 13.64 -2.20
N LEU A 16 0.01 12.78 -2.26
CA LEU A 16 1.36 13.16 -2.66
C LEU A 16 1.61 12.72 -4.10
N SER A 17 1.86 13.66 -5.00
CA SER A 17 2.20 13.36 -6.40
C SER A 17 3.59 12.75 -6.47
N HIS A 18 3.69 11.48 -6.84
CA HIS A 18 4.96 10.81 -7.10
C HIS A 18 5.46 11.13 -8.52
N ARG A 19 6.79 11.16 -8.70
CA ARG A 19 7.44 11.55 -9.96
C ARG A 19 7.07 10.70 -11.18
N ALA A 20 6.52 9.51 -10.99
CA ALA A 20 6.16 8.59 -12.07
C ALA A 20 4.70 8.73 -12.56
N SER A 21 4.14 9.94 -12.51
CA SER A 21 2.72 10.24 -12.85
C SER A 21 1.70 9.43 -12.05
N GLN A 22 2.09 8.94 -10.87
CA GLN A 22 1.21 8.25 -9.92
C GLN A 22 1.05 9.11 -8.67
N LYS A 23 -0.10 9.07 -8.01
CA LYS A 23 -0.33 9.76 -6.74
C LYS A 23 -0.42 8.73 -5.62
N ILE A 24 0.27 9.01 -4.50
CA ILE A 24 0.03 8.32 -3.24
C ILE A 24 -1.30 8.85 -2.69
N SER A 25 -2.22 7.93 -2.40
CA SER A 25 -3.53 8.24 -1.83
C SER A 25 -3.40 8.96 -0.49
N GLN A 26 -4.40 9.78 -0.17
CA GLN A 26 -4.50 10.43 1.15
C GLN A 26 -4.52 9.37 2.26
N PRO A 27 -3.83 9.59 3.39
CA PRO A 27 -3.86 8.70 4.56
C PRO A 27 -5.29 8.34 4.99
N TYR A 28 -6.21 9.29 5.02
CA TYR A 28 -7.63 9.04 5.35
C TYR A 28 -8.28 8.03 4.41
N ILE A 29 -8.05 8.16 3.10
CA ILE A 29 -8.63 7.24 2.10
C ILE A 29 -8.07 5.83 2.30
N VAL A 30 -6.76 5.69 2.54
CA VAL A 30 -6.14 4.38 2.81
C VAL A 30 -6.73 3.75 4.08
N ALA A 31 -6.90 4.54 5.15
CA ALA A 31 -7.50 4.07 6.39
C ALA A 31 -8.95 3.62 6.18
N ARG A 32 -9.79 4.43 5.52
CA ARG A 32 -11.20 4.11 5.28
C ARG A 32 -11.39 2.89 4.39
N MET A 33 -10.58 2.74 3.34
CA MET A 33 -10.59 1.53 2.49
C MET A 33 -10.21 0.28 3.27
N THR A 34 -9.19 0.40 4.12
CA THR A 34 -8.71 -0.71 4.97
C THR A 34 -9.76 -1.11 6.00
N GLU A 35 -10.40 -0.13 6.64
CA GLU A 35 -11.47 -0.35 7.60
C GLU A 35 -12.65 -1.10 6.97
N ILE A 36 -13.16 -0.62 5.83
CA ILE A 36 -14.27 -1.27 5.11
C ILE A 36 -13.93 -2.72 4.75
N LEU A 37 -12.70 -2.96 4.29
CA LEU A 37 -12.22 -4.30 3.95
C LEU A 37 -12.23 -5.20 5.19
N ILE A 38 -11.63 -4.76 6.30
CA ILE A 38 -11.58 -5.54 7.55
C ILE A 38 -12.99 -5.82 8.08
N GLN A 39 -13.85 -4.81 8.16
CA GLN A 39 -15.23 -4.95 8.63
C GLN A 39 -16.02 -5.95 7.80
N ARG A 40 -15.85 -5.93 6.47
CA ARG A 40 -16.53 -6.88 5.57
C ARG A 40 -16.12 -8.32 5.86
N PHE A 41 -14.83 -8.60 6.01
CA PHE A 41 -14.34 -9.96 6.28
C PHE A 41 -14.66 -10.42 7.71
N ALA A 42 -14.55 -9.52 8.69
CA ALA A 42 -14.92 -9.79 10.08
C ALA A 42 -16.42 -10.11 10.21
N GLY A 43 -17.29 -9.34 9.54
CA GLY A 43 -18.74 -9.60 9.54
C GLY A 43 -19.14 -10.91 8.85
N LEU A 44 -18.27 -11.47 8.01
CA LEU A 44 -18.44 -12.81 7.42
C LEU A 44 -17.83 -13.93 8.27
N GLY A 45 -17.16 -13.61 9.39
CA GLY A 45 -16.40 -14.59 10.19
C GLY A 45 -15.17 -15.16 9.46
N VAL A 46 -14.68 -14.48 8.42
CA VAL A 46 -13.59 -14.97 7.56
C VAL A 46 -12.29 -14.23 7.85
N VAL A 47 -11.21 -14.98 8.08
CA VAL A 47 -9.86 -14.42 8.17
C VAL A 47 -9.30 -14.13 6.78
N MET A 48 -8.86 -12.88 6.56
CA MET A 48 -8.30 -12.44 5.29
C MET A 48 -6.88 -13.02 5.07
N LYS A 49 -6.81 -14.17 4.38
CA LYS A 49 -5.53 -14.88 4.15
C LYS A 49 -4.74 -14.34 2.97
N LYS A 50 -5.42 -13.94 1.90
CA LYS A 50 -4.81 -13.54 0.62
C LYS A 50 -5.54 -12.32 0.07
N VAL A 51 -4.80 -11.28 -0.29
CA VAL A 51 -5.32 -10.06 -0.92
C VAL A 51 -4.59 -9.82 -2.23
N LEU A 52 -5.31 -9.35 -3.25
CA LEU A 52 -4.74 -8.82 -4.47
C LEU A 52 -4.89 -7.29 -4.48
N GLU A 53 -3.77 -6.58 -4.47
CA GLU A 53 -3.74 -5.14 -4.70
C GLU A 53 -3.46 -4.87 -6.19
N ILE A 54 -4.39 -4.17 -6.83
CA ILE A 54 -4.25 -3.71 -8.21
C ILE A 54 -3.74 -2.26 -8.15
N TRP A 55 -2.72 -1.94 -8.95
CA TRP A 55 -2.04 -0.64 -8.97
C TRP A 55 -1.33 -0.29 -7.64
N PRO A 56 -0.41 -1.12 -7.15
CA PRO A 56 0.21 -0.99 -5.82
C PRO A 56 1.07 0.28 -5.64
N GLY A 57 1.52 0.91 -6.73
CA GLY A 57 2.38 2.08 -6.70
C GLY A 57 3.63 1.86 -5.83
N CYS A 58 3.83 2.71 -4.82
CA CYS A 58 4.92 2.58 -3.85
C CYS A 58 4.67 1.51 -2.77
N GLY A 59 3.45 0.97 -2.67
CA GLY A 59 3.02 -0.03 -1.70
C GLY A 59 2.54 0.55 -0.36
N TYR A 60 2.25 1.86 -0.29
CA TYR A 60 1.75 2.49 0.94
C TYR A 60 0.44 1.85 1.45
N GLN A 61 -0.52 1.62 0.55
CA GLN A 61 -1.79 0.99 0.92
C GLN A 61 -1.60 -0.47 1.33
N SER A 62 -0.83 -1.25 0.56
CA SER A 62 -0.34 -2.58 0.98
C SER A 62 0.12 -2.57 2.44
N ALA A 63 1.04 -1.67 2.82
CA ALA A 63 1.63 -1.64 4.16
C ALA A 63 0.58 -1.46 5.27
N GLY A 64 -0.46 -0.64 5.03
CA GLY A 64 -1.56 -0.46 5.98
C GLY A 64 -2.42 -1.72 6.16
N VAL A 65 -2.58 -2.54 5.11
CA VAL A 65 -3.39 -3.77 5.16
C VAL A 65 -2.59 -4.96 5.68
N PHE A 66 -1.24 -4.94 5.59
CA PHE A 66 -0.38 -6.06 6.01
C PHE A 66 -0.53 -6.47 7.48
N ALA A 67 -0.96 -5.56 8.36
CA ALA A 67 -1.25 -5.90 9.75
C ALA A 67 -2.41 -6.91 9.89
N ALA A 68 -3.29 -7.01 8.90
CA ALA A 68 -4.50 -7.82 8.93
C ALA A 68 -4.47 -9.03 7.97
N ILE A 69 -3.38 -9.26 7.22
CA ILE A 69 -3.33 -10.30 6.17
C ILE A 69 -2.07 -11.15 6.22
N ARG A 70 -2.19 -12.41 5.76
CA ARG A 70 -1.04 -13.33 5.66
C ARG A 70 -0.23 -13.15 4.38
N LYS A 71 -0.87 -12.74 3.26
CA LYS A 71 -0.22 -12.65 1.95
C LYS A 71 -0.86 -11.59 1.06
N CYS A 72 -0.05 -10.71 0.49
CA CYS A 72 -0.48 -9.73 -0.52
C CYS A 72 0.15 -10.05 -1.88
N PHE A 73 -0.70 -10.19 -2.90
CA PHE A 73 -0.34 -10.24 -4.31
C PHE A 73 -0.52 -8.84 -4.89
N ARG A 74 0.33 -8.45 -5.83
CA ARG A 74 0.32 -7.09 -6.36
C ARG A 74 0.53 -7.09 -7.85
N ILE A 75 -0.33 -6.38 -8.58
CA ILE A 75 -0.25 -6.25 -10.04
C ILE A 75 -0.26 -4.78 -10.43
N GLY A 76 0.70 -4.35 -11.24
CA GLY A 76 0.81 -2.96 -11.66
C GLY A 76 1.57 -2.80 -12.97
N LYS A 77 1.19 -1.77 -13.74
CA LYS A 77 1.81 -1.47 -15.04
C LYS A 77 3.25 -0.95 -14.90
N ASN A 78 3.56 -0.19 -13.85
CA ASN A 78 4.89 0.37 -13.64
C ASN A 78 5.80 -0.64 -12.90
N GLN A 79 6.52 -1.46 -13.67
CA GLN A 79 7.37 -2.52 -13.11
C GLN A 79 8.50 -1.97 -12.22
N ALA A 80 9.05 -0.80 -12.52
CA ALA A 80 10.12 -0.20 -11.70
C ALA A 80 9.62 0.11 -10.28
N LEU A 81 8.41 0.65 -10.15
CA LEU A 81 7.78 0.90 -8.85
C LEU A 81 7.42 -0.39 -8.12
N VAL A 82 6.88 -1.38 -8.84
CA VAL A 82 6.57 -2.70 -8.24
C VAL A 82 7.83 -3.36 -7.69
N LYS A 83 8.94 -3.32 -8.44
CA LYS A 83 10.25 -3.84 -8.00
C LYS A 83 10.79 -3.06 -6.80
N LYS A 84 10.80 -1.73 -6.86
CA LYS A 84 11.27 -0.87 -5.74
C LYS A 84 10.44 -1.11 -4.47
N SER A 85 9.12 -1.16 -4.60
CA SER A 85 8.23 -1.46 -3.48
C SER A 85 8.51 -2.85 -2.93
N ARG A 86 8.71 -3.87 -3.76
CA ARG A 86 9.08 -5.22 -3.28
C ARG A 86 10.35 -5.22 -2.42
N ILE A 87 11.39 -4.48 -2.83
CA ILE A 87 12.62 -4.34 -2.04
C ILE A 87 12.33 -3.67 -0.70
N ASN A 88 11.56 -2.57 -0.68
CA ASN A 88 11.20 -1.90 0.57
C ASN A 88 10.47 -2.85 1.54
N PHE A 89 9.52 -3.64 1.05
CA PHE A 89 8.78 -4.59 1.87
C PHE A 89 9.69 -5.68 2.46
N LEU A 90 10.64 -6.20 1.67
CA LEU A 90 11.64 -7.15 2.17
C LEU A 90 12.51 -6.50 3.26
N ASN A 91 12.95 -5.25 3.06
CA ASN A 91 13.74 -4.52 4.06
C ASN A 91 12.94 -4.21 5.33
N TRP A 92 11.62 -4.07 5.25
CA TRP A 92 10.73 -3.89 6.40
C TRP A 92 10.29 -5.22 7.06
N GLY A 93 10.79 -6.35 6.57
CA GLY A 93 10.50 -7.68 7.14
C GLY A 93 9.16 -8.29 6.68
N TYR A 94 8.48 -7.72 5.69
CA TYR A 94 7.24 -8.28 5.16
C TYR A 94 7.50 -9.41 4.17
N GLN A 95 6.73 -10.50 4.31
CA GLN A 95 6.74 -11.61 3.37
C GLN A 95 5.90 -11.28 2.14
N MET A 96 6.56 -11.15 0.99
CA MET A 96 5.90 -10.89 -0.30
C MET A 96 5.72 -12.17 -1.09
N SER A 97 4.55 -12.35 -1.72
CA SER A 97 4.41 -13.40 -2.73
C SER A 97 5.38 -13.16 -3.88
N ARG A 98 5.87 -14.27 -4.46
CA ARG A 98 6.34 -14.27 -5.86
C ARG A 98 5.22 -13.84 -6.79
#